data_AF-A0A821RBU1-F1
#
_entry.id   AF-A0A821RBU1-F1
#
_cell.length_a   1.000
_cell.length_b   1.000
_cell.length_c   1.000
_cell.angle_alpha   90.00
_cell.angle_beta   90.00
_cell.angle_gamma   90.00
#
_symmetry.space_group_name_H-M   'P 1'
#
loop_
_entity.id
_entity.type
_entity.pdbx_description
1 polymer ?
#
loop_
_entity_poly.entity_id
_entity_poly.type
_entity_poly.pdbx_seq_one_letter_code
_entity_poly.pdbx_strand_id
1 'polypeptide(L)' 'IASVPVVHIVVEGGPNTIRTVKEAVVENNIPTVFLGGTGRCCDLFAKALHLYKEHYQHDELANETLI' A
#
# COMPACT_ATOMS: atom_id res chain seq x y z
N ILE A 1 -1.45 -29.40 8.04
CA ILE A 1 -1.02 -28.47 9.11
C ILE A 1 -1.60 -27.11 8.72
N ALA A 2 -2.46 -26.51 9.54
CA ALA A 2 -3.01 -25.18 9.26
C ALA A 2 -1.98 -24.13 9.72
N SER A 3 -1.70 -23.13 8.88
CA SER A 3 -0.90 -21.97 9.29
C SER A 3 -1.79 -20.93 9.96
N VAL A 4 -1.21 -20.16 10.89
CA VAL A 4 -1.91 -19.02 11.51
C VAL A 4 -1.82 -17.84 10.54
N PRO A 5 -2.94 -17.18 10.19
CA PRO A 5 -2.91 -16.00 9.34
C PRO A 5 -2.27 -14.81 10.08
N VAL A 6 -1.46 -14.02 9.36
CA VAL A 6 -0.76 -12.85 9.89
C VAL A 6 -1.10 -11.63 9.04
N VAL A 7 -1.31 -10.49 9.70
CA VAL A 7 -1.51 -9.17 9.07
C VAL A 7 -0.57 -8.16 9.74
N HIS A 8 -0.07 -7.21 8.96
CA HIS A 8 0.79 -6.12 9.45
C HIS A 8 0.01 -4.80 9.43
N ILE A 9 -0.04 -4.09 10.56
CA ILE A 9 -0.75 -2.81 10.69
C ILE A 9 0.26 -1.71 10.97
N VAL A 10 0.21 -0.64 10.17
CA VAL A 10 1.11 0.52 10.29
C VAL A 10 0.29 1.75 10.69
N VAL A 11 0.66 2.34 11.84
CA VAL A 11 0.00 3.53 12.40
C VAL A 11 0.82 4.79 12.13
N GLU A 12 2.10 4.81 12.47
CA GLU A 12 3.03 5.89 12.11
C GLU A 12 4.29 5.29 11.52
N GLY A 13 5.29 6.12 11.21
CA GLY A 13 6.60 5.61 10.85
C GLY A 13 7.46 6.59 10.08
N GLY A 14 8.71 6.19 9.93
CA GLY A 14 9.71 6.86 9.10
C GLY A 14 10.39 5.88 8.15
N PRO A 15 11.60 6.20 7.67
CA PRO A 15 12.32 5.38 6.70
C PRO A 15 12.53 3.92 7.12
N ASN A 16 12.74 3.66 8.41
CA ASN A 16 12.89 2.28 8.91
C ASN A 16 11.57 1.49 8.84
N THR A 17 10.44 2.13 9.10
CA THR A 17 9.11 1.52 8.92
C THR A 17 8.86 1.15 7.46
N ILE A 18 9.28 2.00 6.52
CA ILE A 18 9.19 1.70 5.08
C ILE A 18 10.00 0.44 4.73
N ARG A 19 11.18 0.25 5.34
CA ARG A 19 11.97 -0.99 5.18
C ARG A 19 11.22 -2.20 5.71
N THR A 20 10.68 -2.13 6.92
CA THR A 20 9.86 -3.22 7.50
C THR A 20 8.62 -3.53 6.65
N VAL A 21 7.96 -2.51 6.09
CA VAL A 21 6.85 -2.67 5.15
C VAL A 21 7.30 -3.43 3.90
N LYS A 22 8.45 -3.08 3.33
CA LYS A 22 9.01 -3.78 2.17
C LYS A 22 9.27 -5.25 2.50
N GLU A 23 9.91 -5.55 3.63
CA GLU A 23 10.16 -6.92 4.08
C GLU A 23 8.85 -7.69 4.28
N ALA A 24 7.86 -7.09 4.94
CA ALA A 24 6.56 -7.70 5.18
C ALA A 24 5.82 -8.02 3.87
N VAL A 25 5.69 -7.04 2.97
CA VAL A 25 4.88 -7.17 1.76
C VAL A 25 5.61 -7.95 0.67
N VAL A 26 6.85 -7.60 0.36
CA VAL A 26 7.57 -8.11 -0.81
C VAL A 26 8.24 -9.45 -0.52
N GLU A 27 8.82 -9.60 0.67
CA GLU A 27 9.63 -10.78 0.99
C GLU A 27 8.80 -11.87 1.69
N ASN A 28 7.80 -11.47 2.48
CA ASN A 28 7.01 -12.39 3.29
C ASN A 28 5.53 -12.53 2.87
N ASN A 29 5.08 -11.79 1.84
CA ASN A 29 3.69 -11.80 1.36
C ASN A 29 2.65 -11.55 2.47
N ILE A 30 2.98 -10.70 3.45
CA ILE A 30 2.09 -10.36 4.55
C ILE A 30 1.21 -9.17 4.13
N PRO A 31 -0.13 -9.33 4.14
CA PRO A 31 -1.04 -8.22 3.91
C PRO A 31 -0.77 -7.08 4.89
N THR A 32 -0.60 -5.86 4.36
CA THR A 32 -0.28 -4.68 5.17
C THR A 32 -1.38 -3.63 5.05
N VAL A 33 -1.85 -3.15 6.21
CA VAL A 33 -2.87 -2.10 6.33
C VAL A 33 -2.21 -0.82 6.85
N PHE A 34 -2.39 0.28 6.11
CA PHE A 34 -1.93 1.61 6.49
C PHE A 34 -3.11 2.44 7.00
N LEU A 35 -2.92 3.15 8.11
CA LEU A 35 -3.89 4.11 8.60
C LEU A 35 -3.57 5.50 8.03
N GLY A 36 -4.44 6.04 7.19
CA GLY A 36 -4.25 7.39 6.65
C GLY A 36 -4.51 8.48 7.70
N GLY A 37 -3.74 9.57 7.67
CA GLY A 37 -3.85 10.72 8.55
C GLY A 37 -3.09 10.59 9.88
N THR A 38 -2.30 9.53 10.05
CA THR A 38 -1.69 9.20 11.35
C THR A 38 -0.17 9.34 11.39
N GLY A 39 0.49 9.63 10.25
CA GLY A 39 1.94 9.84 10.25
C GLY A 39 2.63 9.78 8.91
N ARG A 40 3.89 10.23 8.87
CA ARG A 40 4.68 10.43 7.64
C ARG A 40 4.70 9.22 6.70
N CYS A 41 5.02 8.04 7.22
CA CYS A 41 5.05 6.81 6.42
C CYS A 41 3.67 6.47 5.86
N CYS A 42 2.64 6.44 6.71
CA CYS A 42 1.29 6.07 6.28
C CYS A 42 0.68 7.07 5.31
N ASP A 43 0.89 8.37 5.55
CA ASP A 43 0.38 9.44 4.69
C ASP A 43 1.08 9.46 3.33
N LEU A 44 2.37 9.12 3.30
CA LEU A 44 3.10 8.92 2.05
C LEU A 44 2.49 7.78 1.23
N PHE A 45 2.25 6.62 1.84
CA PHE A 45 1.61 5.48 1.15
C PHE A 45 0.17 5.78 0.75
N ALA A 46 -0.60 6.47 1.60
CA ALA A 46 -1.97 6.89 1.29
C ALA A 46 -1.99 7.84 0.08
N LYS A 47 -1.09 8.83 0.05
CA LYS A 47 -0.96 9.75 -1.09
C LYS A 47 -0.49 9.02 -2.35
N ALA A 48 0.47 8.11 -2.24
CA ALA A 48 0.94 7.30 -3.36
C ALA A 48 -0.18 6.44 -3.96
N LEU A 49 -0.99 5.79 -3.12
CA LEU A 49 -2.14 5.00 -3.56
C LEU A 49 -3.20 5.86 -4.24
N HIS A 50 -3.47 7.05 -3.71
CA HIS A 50 -4.40 8.00 -4.31
C HIS A 50 -3.92 8.46 -5.69
N LEU A 51 -2.65 8.89 -5.83
CA LEU A 51 -2.06 9.27 -7.12
C LEU A 51 -2.05 8.10 -8.11
N TYR A 52 -1.72 6.89 -7.63
CA TYR A 52 -1.79 5.69 -8.46
C TYR A 52 -3.20 5.49 -8.99
N LYS A 53 -4.24 5.57 -8.14
CA LYS A 53 -5.63 5.44 -8.60
C LYS A 53 -6.03 6.55 -9.57
N GLU A 54 -5.69 7.80 -9.30
CA GLU A 54 -6.00 8.92 -10.19
C GLU A 54 -5.41 8.74 -11.59
N HIS A 55 -4.16 8.30 -11.68
CA HIS A 55 -3.48 8.14 -12.97
C HIS A 55 -3.78 6.79 -13.66
N TYR A 56 -3.92 5.70 -12.90
CA TYR A 56 -4.13 4.36 -13.45
C TYR A 56 -5.60 4.11 -13.85
N GLN A 57 -6.57 4.68 -13.13
CA GLN A 57 -7.99 4.58 -13.54
C GLN A 57 -8.30 5.43 -14.78
N HIS A 58 -7.48 6.46 -15.06
CA HIS A 58 -7.62 7.24 -16.29
C HIS A 58 -7.15 6.46 -17.52
N ASP A 59 -6.12 5.61 -17.39
CA ASP A 59 -5.60 4.78 -18.48
C ASP A 59 -6.53 3.60 -18.83
N GLU A 60 -7.20 2.97 -17.85
CA GLU A 60 -8.21 1.93 -18.15
C GLU A 60 -9.44 2.50 -18.89
N LEU A 61 -9.97 3.65 -18.44
CA LEU A 61 -11.10 4.32 -19.10
C LEU A 61 -10.74 4.86 -20.50
N ALA A 62 -9.50 5.34 -20.70
CA ALA A 62 -9.02 5.78 -22.01
C ALA A 62 -8.91 4.61 -23.00
N ASN A 63 -8.54 3.41 -22.53
CA ASN A 63 -8.45 2.21 -23.35
C ASN A 63 -9.82 1.56 -23.65
N GLU A 64 -10.82 1.76 -22.80
CA GLU A 64 -12.20 1.31 -23.06
C GLU A 64 -13.00 2.26 -23.98
N THR A 65 -12.58 3.52 -24.11
CA THR A 65 -13.25 4.51 -25.00
C THR A 65 -12.78 4.40 -26.47
N LEU A 66 -11.75 3.59 -26.74
CA LEU A 66 -11.13 3.40 -28.06
C LEU A 66 -11.59 2.13 -28.81
N ILE A 67 -12.68 1.49 -28.37
CA ILE A 67 -13.33 0.34 -29.03
C ILE A 67 -14.74 0.69 -29.52
#